data_AF-A0A8D0CP36-F1
#
_entry.id   AF-A0A8D0CP36-F1
#
_cell.length_a   1.000
_cell.length_b   1.000
_cell.length_c   1.000
_cell.angle_alpha   90.00
_cell.angle_beta   90.00
_cell.angle_gamma   90.00
#
_symmetry.space_group_name_H-M   'P 1'
#
loop_
_entity.id
_entity.type
_entity.pdbx_description
1 polymer ?
#
loop_
_entity_poly.entity_id
_entity_poly.type
_entity_poly.pdbx_seq_one_letter_code
_entity_poly.pdbx_strand_id
1 'polypeptide(L)'
;GPRGPAGSGGVKGEKGIPGAPGQPGFPGQKGDSGVPGFPVRYLLLNSEGERGPPGVQGQPGGRGPPGPPGREGLSGQRGYPGPPGSDGPQGQPGPPGSVSAAHGFLITRHSQAQDVPFCPDGTSLIYDGYSLLYVQGNERAHGQDLGSAGSCLRRFSTMPFMFCNINNVCNFASRNDYSYWLSTPEPMPMSMAPITGEGIKPFISRCAVCEAPAMVIAVHSQTIQIPTCPSNWEALWIGYSFMMHTSAGAEGSGQALASPGSCLEEFRSAPFIECHGRGTCNYYGNSYSFWLATVEQSEMFRKPQSETLKAGNLRTRVSRCVVCMKRT
;
A
#
# COMPACT_ATOMS: atom_id res chain seq x y z
N GLY A 1 37.49 -41.97 26.62
CA GLY A 1 37.99 -43.06 25.77
C GLY A 1 39.38 -42.72 25.23
N PRO A 2 40.14 -43.69 24.68
CA PRO A 2 41.49 -43.44 24.17
C PRO A 2 41.48 -42.55 22.91
N ARG A 3 42.63 -41.93 22.60
CA ARG A 3 42.79 -40.97 21.48
C ARG A 3 42.73 -41.70 20.13
N GLY A 4 41.94 -41.17 19.19
CA GLY A 4 41.81 -41.72 17.83
C GLY A 4 43.06 -41.53 16.95
N PRO A 5 43.22 -42.33 15.88
CA PRO A 5 44.39 -42.33 15.00
C PRO A 5 44.49 -41.03 14.18
N ALA A 6 45.71 -40.70 13.75
CA ALA A 6 45.98 -39.51 12.93
C ALA A 6 45.41 -39.64 11.50
N GLY A 7 44.84 -38.54 10.98
CA GLY A 7 44.26 -38.49 9.64
C GLY A 7 45.30 -38.53 8.51
N SER A 8 44.91 -39.08 7.36
CA SER A 8 45.73 -39.17 6.15
C SER A 8 45.95 -37.80 5.48
N GLY A 9 47.17 -37.58 4.96
CA GLY A 9 47.57 -36.32 4.33
C GLY A 9 46.82 -36.00 3.03
N GLY A 10 46.57 -34.71 2.79
CA GLY A 10 45.80 -34.22 1.63
C GLY A 10 46.55 -34.31 0.29
N VAL A 11 45.78 -34.34 -0.80
CA VAL A 11 46.28 -34.45 -2.19
C VAL A 11 46.64 -33.06 -2.74
N LYS A 12 47.73 -32.97 -3.52
CA LYS A 12 48.21 -31.73 -4.15
C LYS A 12 47.19 -31.19 -5.16
N GLY A 13 46.89 -29.89 -5.11
CA GLY A 13 45.95 -29.24 -6.02
C GLY A 13 46.43 -29.17 -7.47
N GLU A 14 45.49 -29.08 -8.41
CA GLU A 14 45.75 -29.00 -9.85
C GLU A 14 46.28 -27.62 -10.29
N LYS A 15 47.01 -27.60 -11.42
CA LYS A 15 47.60 -26.37 -11.99
C LYS A 15 46.50 -25.49 -12.63
N GLY A 16 46.54 -24.19 -12.38
CA GLY A 16 45.58 -23.23 -12.95
C GLY A 16 45.63 -23.15 -14.49
N ILE A 17 44.50 -22.79 -15.09
CA ILE A 17 44.32 -22.61 -16.54
C ILE A 17 44.87 -21.26 -17.04
N PRO A 18 45.49 -21.19 -18.23
CA PRO A 18 45.94 -19.93 -18.84
C PRO A 18 44.78 -18.95 -19.08
N GLY A 19 45.06 -17.64 -18.98
CA GLY A 19 44.09 -16.59 -19.29
C GLY A 19 43.72 -16.53 -20.77
N ALA A 20 42.52 -16.02 -21.07
CA ALA A 20 42.05 -15.86 -22.45
C ALA A 20 42.80 -14.72 -23.20
N PRO A 21 42.91 -14.78 -24.54
CA PRO A 21 43.47 -13.69 -25.34
C PRO A 21 42.71 -12.37 -25.16
N GLY A 22 43.42 -11.24 -25.20
CA GLY A 22 42.81 -9.91 -25.15
C GLY A 22 41.94 -9.60 -26.37
N GLN A 23 40.93 -8.74 -26.19
CA GLN A 23 40.06 -8.32 -27.30
C GLN A 23 40.78 -7.35 -28.26
N PRO A 24 40.38 -7.29 -29.54
CA PRO A 24 40.88 -6.31 -30.51
C PRO A 24 40.63 -4.86 -30.04
N GLY A 25 41.54 -3.94 -30.39
CA GLY A 25 41.36 -2.51 -30.11
C GLY A 25 40.21 -1.89 -30.91
N PHE A 26 39.65 -0.80 -30.40
CA PHE A 26 38.58 -0.07 -31.08
C PHE A 26 39.08 0.68 -32.33
N PRO A 27 38.23 0.89 -33.36
CA PRO A 27 38.56 1.72 -34.51
C PRO A 27 38.91 3.17 -34.10
N GLY A 28 39.85 3.80 -34.80
CA GLY A 28 40.21 5.20 -34.57
C GLY A 28 39.04 6.15 -34.85
N GLN A 29 38.97 7.27 -34.14
CA GLN A 29 37.96 8.30 -34.41
C GLN A 29 38.20 8.98 -35.76
N LYS A 30 37.11 9.33 -36.44
CA LYS A 30 37.14 10.11 -37.68
C LYS A 30 37.61 11.54 -37.37
N GLY A 31 38.51 12.08 -38.18
CA GLY A 31 38.99 13.47 -38.01
C GLY A 31 37.89 14.50 -38.25
N ASP A 32 38.03 15.66 -37.61
CA ASP A 32 37.08 16.77 -37.71
C ASP A 32 37.08 17.42 -39.11
N SER A 33 35.91 17.93 -39.52
CA SER A 33 35.76 18.66 -40.78
C SER A 33 36.46 20.02 -40.72
N GLY A 34 37.09 20.44 -41.83
CA GLY A 34 37.71 21.77 -41.94
C GLY A 34 36.69 22.92 -41.78
N VAL A 35 37.16 24.04 -41.24
CA VAL A 35 36.34 25.22 -40.96
C VAL A 35 36.01 25.98 -42.27
N PRO A 36 34.76 26.41 -42.52
CA PRO A 36 34.41 27.20 -43.70
C PRO A 36 35.11 28.57 -43.74
N GLY A 37 35.50 29.04 -44.93
CA GLY A 37 36.10 30.38 -45.11
C GLY A 37 35.10 31.51 -44.85
N PHE A 38 35.59 32.63 -44.31
CA PHE A 38 34.78 33.82 -44.02
C PHE A 38 34.37 34.59 -45.29
N PRO A 39 33.16 35.19 -45.36
CA PRO A 39 32.74 36.00 -46.49
C PRO A 39 33.32 37.42 -46.45
N VAL A 40 33.88 37.87 -47.57
CA VAL A 40 34.52 39.18 -47.77
C VAL A 40 33.47 40.24 -48.13
N ARG A 41 33.46 41.40 -47.45
CA ARG A 41 32.63 42.56 -47.81
C ARG A 41 33.46 43.54 -48.66
N TYR A 42 32.95 43.86 -49.84
CA TYR A 42 33.52 44.67 -50.92
C TYR A 42 34.34 45.91 -50.49
N LEU A 43 35.57 46.03 -50.99
CA LEU A 43 36.03 46.99 -52.00
C LEU A 43 37.55 46.85 -52.21
N LEU A 44 37.97 46.82 -53.48
CA LEU A 44 39.34 46.85 -54.05
C LEU A 44 39.96 45.50 -54.50
N LEU A 45 40.42 45.57 -55.75
CA LEU A 45 41.00 44.60 -56.68
C LEU A 45 41.96 43.52 -56.13
N ASN A 46 41.85 42.34 -56.76
CA ASN A 46 42.77 41.19 -56.86
C ASN A 46 42.88 40.27 -55.63
N SER A 47 41.98 39.29 -55.52
CA SER A 47 42.03 38.19 -54.55
C SER A 47 41.74 36.83 -55.21
N GLU A 48 42.65 35.87 -55.07
CA GLU A 48 42.30 34.46 -54.97
C GLU A 48 42.29 34.12 -53.49
N GLY A 49 41.12 33.75 -52.94
CA GLY A 49 41.02 33.26 -51.57
C GLY A 49 41.66 31.88 -51.48
N GLU A 50 42.67 31.73 -50.62
CA GLU A 50 43.34 30.44 -50.41
C GLU A 50 42.35 29.38 -49.88
N ARG A 51 42.37 28.21 -50.52
CA ARG A 51 41.64 27.02 -50.05
C ARG A 51 42.16 26.64 -48.67
N GLY A 52 41.27 26.52 -47.68
CA GLY A 52 41.64 26.05 -46.34
C GLY A 52 42.36 24.69 -46.40
N PRO A 53 43.37 24.45 -45.54
CA PRO A 53 44.17 23.23 -45.60
C PRO A 53 43.32 21.98 -45.36
N PRO A 54 43.71 20.80 -45.93
CA PRO A 54 43.04 19.54 -45.66
C PRO A 54 42.98 19.24 -44.16
N GLY A 55 41.87 18.66 -43.69
CA GLY A 55 41.74 18.19 -42.31
C GLY A 55 42.83 17.16 -41.96
N VAL A 56 43.36 17.23 -40.75
CA VAL A 56 44.42 16.33 -40.28
C VAL A 56 43.94 14.88 -40.20
N GLN A 57 44.77 13.94 -40.65
CA GLN A 57 44.50 12.51 -40.61
C GLN A 57 44.30 12.05 -39.15
N GLY A 58 43.19 11.34 -38.89
CA GLY A 58 42.91 10.78 -37.56
C GLY A 58 44.01 9.82 -37.11
N GLN A 59 44.37 9.89 -35.83
CA GLN A 59 45.44 9.05 -35.28
C GLN A 59 45.02 7.56 -35.22
N PRO A 60 45.97 6.61 -35.37
CA PRO A 60 45.70 5.19 -35.20
C PRO A 60 45.13 4.88 -33.81
N GLY A 61 44.14 3.98 -33.74
CA GLY A 61 43.61 3.51 -32.46
C GLY A 61 44.70 2.86 -31.60
N GLY A 62 44.72 3.19 -30.31
CA GLY A 62 45.69 2.62 -29.36
C GLY A 62 45.55 1.11 -29.19
N ARG A 63 46.66 0.44 -28.86
CA ARG A 63 46.66 -0.99 -28.53
C ARG A 63 45.80 -1.23 -27.28
N GLY A 64 44.90 -2.22 -27.34
CA GLY A 64 44.09 -2.60 -26.18
C GLY A 64 44.95 -3.01 -24.98
N PRO A 65 44.46 -2.81 -23.74
CA PRO A 65 45.20 -3.17 -22.53
C PRO A 65 45.48 -4.69 -22.47
N PRO A 66 46.55 -5.13 -21.78
CA PRO A 66 46.79 -6.55 -21.53
C PRO A 66 45.59 -7.19 -20.82
N GLY A 67 45.29 -8.45 -21.16
CA GLY A 67 44.30 -9.23 -20.43
C GLY A 67 44.69 -9.38 -18.94
N PRO A 68 43.72 -9.51 -18.03
CA PRO A 68 44.00 -9.70 -16.61
C PRO A 68 44.79 -11.00 -16.35
N PRO A 69 45.59 -11.08 -15.28
CA PRO A 69 46.29 -12.31 -14.90
C PRO A 69 45.30 -13.47 -14.70
N GLY A 70 45.73 -14.69 -15.06
CA GLY A 70 44.98 -15.91 -14.77
C GLY A 70 44.74 -16.06 -13.27
N ARG A 71 43.58 -16.61 -12.90
CA ARG A 71 43.18 -16.80 -11.50
C ARG A 71 44.11 -17.81 -10.82
N GLU A 72 44.56 -17.51 -9.59
CA GLU A 72 45.37 -18.44 -8.79
C GLU A 72 44.63 -19.78 -8.58
N GLY A 73 45.39 -20.87 -8.63
CA GLY A 73 44.86 -22.21 -8.32
C GLY A 73 44.37 -22.28 -6.88
N LEU A 74 43.22 -22.92 -6.66
CA LEU A 74 42.65 -23.11 -5.33
C LEU A 74 43.63 -23.87 -4.43
N SER A 75 43.88 -23.35 -3.23
CA SER A 75 44.64 -24.06 -2.20
C SER A 75 43.94 -25.37 -1.83
N GLY A 76 44.70 -26.45 -1.67
CA GLY A 76 44.17 -27.76 -1.27
C GLY A 76 43.34 -27.65 0.01
N GLN A 77 42.20 -28.34 0.06
CA GLN A 77 41.33 -28.34 1.23
C GLN A 77 42.08 -28.86 2.46
N ARG A 78 41.97 -28.12 3.57
CA ARG A 78 42.38 -28.57 4.90
C ARG A 78 41.47 -29.74 5.29
N GLY A 79 42.05 -30.84 5.79
CA GLY A 79 41.29 -31.99 6.27
C GLY A 79 40.22 -31.58 7.28
N TYR A 80 39.05 -32.23 7.20
CA TYR A 80 37.88 -31.89 8.02
C TYR A 80 38.20 -31.97 9.52
N PRO A 81 37.66 -31.04 10.35
CA PRO A 81 37.67 -31.20 11.80
C PRO A 81 36.96 -32.51 12.19
N GLY A 82 37.41 -33.15 13.27
CA GLY A 82 36.68 -34.29 13.83
C GLY A 82 35.24 -33.89 14.19
N PRO A 83 34.28 -34.82 14.15
CA PRO A 83 32.88 -34.50 14.41
C PRO A 83 32.72 -33.87 15.81
N PRO A 84 31.77 -32.93 15.99
CA PRO A 84 31.46 -32.36 17.30
C PRO A 84 31.11 -33.47 18.30
N GLY A 85 31.44 -33.26 19.57
CA GLY A 85 30.90 -34.09 20.64
C GLY A 85 29.37 -34.10 20.57
N SER A 86 28.75 -35.24 20.85
CA SER A 86 27.29 -35.38 20.85
C SER A 86 26.64 -34.28 21.70
N ASP A 87 25.60 -33.65 21.15
CA ASP A 87 24.80 -32.66 21.86
C ASP A 87 24.34 -33.21 23.22
N GLY A 88 24.42 -32.38 24.26
CA GLY A 88 23.79 -32.69 25.54
C GLY A 88 22.30 -32.96 25.33
N PRO A 89 21.67 -33.83 26.14
CA PRO A 89 20.25 -34.13 25.99
C PRO A 89 19.44 -32.83 25.99
N GLN A 90 18.51 -32.73 25.04
CA GLN A 90 17.60 -31.61 24.89
C GLN A 90 16.99 -31.27 26.26
N GLY A 91 17.17 -30.02 26.70
CA GLY A 91 16.49 -29.53 27.91
C GLY A 91 14.99 -29.81 27.77
N GLN A 92 14.35 -30.28 28.86
CA GLN A 92 12.92 -30.58 28.83
C GLN A 92 12.16 -29.40 28.23
N PRO A 93 11.11 -29.66 27.42
CA PRO A 93 10.23 -28.60 26.95
C PRO A 93 9.88 -27.70 28.13
N GLY A 94 10.07 -26.39 27.97
CA GLY A 94 9.53 -25.44 28.94
C GLY A 94 8.07 -25.80 29.18
N PRO A 95 7.56 -25.67 30.43
CA PRO A 95 6.14 -25.91 30.67
C PRO A 95 5.34 -25.14 29.62
N PRO A 96 4.25 -25.72 29.08
CA PRO A 96 3.41 -25.04 28.10
C PRO A 96 3.24 -23.61 28.57
N GLY A 97 3.64 -22.65 27.74
CA GLY A 97 3.45 -21.24 28.07
C GLY A 97 2.04 -21.12 28.60
N SER A 98 1.89 -20.62 29.82
CA SER A 98 0.57 -20.53 30.46
C SER A 98 -0.37 -19.96 29.42
N VAL A 99 -1.45 -20.68 29.13
CA VAL A 99 -2.52 -20.27 28.23
C VAL A 99 -3.20 -19.06 28.88
N SER A 100 -2.50 -17.93 28.90
CA SER A 100 -2.99 -16.68 29.44
C SER A 100 -3.60 -15.94 28.26
N ALA A 101 -4.78 -16.42 27.88
CA ALA A 101 -5.90 -15.62 27.41
C ALA A 101 -5.56 -14.37 26.56
N ALA A 102 -5.12 -14.56 25.31
CA ALA A 102 -5.31 -13.56 24.24
C ALA A 102 -6.47 -13.97 23.32
N HIS A 103 -7.53 -14.56 23.86
CA HIS A 103 -8.70 -15.05 23.11
C HIS A 103 -9.73 -13.93 22.82
N GLY A 104 -9.29 -12.68 22.71
CA GLY A 104 -10.14 -11.56 22.33
C GLY A 104 -10.10 -11.33 20.83
N PHE A 105 -11.22 -11.53 20.14
CA PHE A 105 -11.37 -11.05 18.77
C PHE A 105 -11.59 -9.53 18.82
N LEU A 106 -10.97 -8.77 17.92
CA LEU A 106 -11.20 -7.33 17.85
C LEU A 106 -12.29 -7.03 16.84
N ILE A 107 -13.23 -6.20 17.23
CA ILE A 107 -14.20 -5.59 16.33
C ILE A 107 -14.14 -4.08 16.42
N THR A 108 -14.40 -3.40 15.32
CA THR A 108 -14.49 -1.94 15.28
C THR A 108 -15.89 -1.52 14.84
N ARG A 109 -16.44 -0.54 15.56
CA ARG A 109 -17.75 0.05 15.27
C ARG A 109 -17.59 1.53 15.00
N HIS A 110 -18.30 2.04 14.00
CA HIS A 110 -18.24 3.45 13.58
C HIS A 110 -19.60 4.11 13.79
N SER A 111 -19.65 5.26 14.47
CA SER A 111 -20.91 5.94 14.75
C SER A 111 -21.49 6.66 13.54
N GLN A 112 -20.65 7.02 12.57
CA GLN A 112 -20.99 7.99 11.52
C GLN A 112 -21.54 9.31 12.12
N ALA A 113 -21.13 9.63 13.36
CA ALA A 113 -21.59 10.77 14.14
C ALA A 113 -20.43 11.36 14.96
N GLN A 114 -20.68 12.48 15.65
CA GLN A 114 -19.68 13.17 16.47
C GLN A 114 -19.42 12.45 17.80
N ASP A 115 -20.38 11.62 18.25
CA ASP A 115 -20.32 10.86 19.48
C ASP A 115 -19.70 9.48 19.26
N VAL A 116 -19.02 8.97 20.29
CA VAL A 116 -18.40 7.64 20.28
C VAL A 116 -19.49 6.56 20.31
N PRO A 117 -19.46 5.56 19.41
CA PRO A 117 -20.44 4.48 19.43
C PRO A 117 -20.22 3.56 20.64
N PHE A 118 -21.29 3.03 21.20
CA PHE A 118 -21.20 2.01 22.25
C PHE A 118 -20.73 0.67 21.66
N CYS A 119 -19.91 -0.05 22.41
CA CYS A 119 -19.60 -1.45 22.08
C CYS A 119 -20.88 -2.29 22.13
N PRO A 120 -21.10 -3.21 21.17
CA PRO A 120 -22.25 -4.12 21.19
C PRO A 120 -22.30 -4.98 22.45
N ASP A 121 -23.49 -5.48 22.77
CA ASP A 121 -23.70 -6.39 23.91
C ASP A 121 -22.76 -7.61 23.82
N GLY A 122 -22.23 -8.04 24.97
CA GLY A 122 -21.28 -9.14 25.05
C GLY A 122 -19.84 -8.78 24.64
N THR A 123 -19.56 -7.52 24.30
CA THR A 123 -18.21 -7.02 23.99
C THR A 123 -17.77 -5.93 24.96
N SER A 124 -16.47 -5.68 25.07
CA SER A 124 -15.91 -4.68 26.00
C SER A 124 -15.06 -3.63 25.28
N LEU A 125 -15.17 -2.37 25.70
CA LEU A 125 -14.42 -1.27 25.10
C LEU A 125 -12.92 -1.39 25.42
N ILE A 126 -12.08 -1.27 24.40
CA ILE A 126 -10.62 -1.15 24.55
C ILE A 126 -10.21 0.32 24.44
N TYR A 127 -10.62 0.99 23.35
CA TYR A 127 -10.36 2.41 23.13
C TYR A 127 -11.29 2.99 22.06
N ASP A 128 -11.40 4.31 22.04
CA ASP A 128 -12.11 5.06 21.00
C ASP A 128 -11.17 5.94 20.15
N GLY A 129 -11.70 6.45 19.04
CA GLY A 129 -10.94 7.31 18.14
C GLY A 129 -11.79 7.92 17.03
N TYR A 130 -11.14 8.14 15.89
CA TYR A 130 -11.69 8.70 14.66
C TYR A 130 -11.61 7.69 13.52
N SER A 131 -12.66 7.68 12.70
CA SER A 131 -12.90 6.68 11.67
C SER A 131 -12.08 6.93 10.40
N LEU A 132 -10.86 6.41 10.34
CA LEU A 132 -10.02 6.44 9.14
C LEU A 132 -10.55 5.43 8.12
N LEU A 133 -10.75 5.89 6.88
CA LEU A 133 -11.16 5.04 5.77
C LEU A 133 -9.95 4.61 4.93
N TYR A 134 -9.20 5.58 4.40
CA TYR A 134 -7.98 5.32 3.63
C TYR A 134 -7.07 6.54 3.58
N VAL A 135 -5.84 6.32 3.10
CA VAL A 135 -4.88 7.38 2.78
C VAL A 135 -4.47 7.28 1.32
N GLN A 136 -4.05 8.39 0.73
CA GLN A 136 -3.50 8.43 -0.61
C GLN A 136 -2.18 9.19 -0.58
N GLY A 137 -1.08 8.46 -0.79
CA GLY A 137 0.27 9.00 -0.78
C GLY A 137 0.95 8.72 -2.12
N ASN A 138 1.59 9.74 -2.71
CA ASN A 138 2.18 9.61 -4.05
C ASN A 138 1.16 9.03 -5.06
N GLU A 139 -0.05 9.58 -5.05
CA GLU A 139 -1.17 9.20 -5.94
C GLU A 139 -1.67 7.76 -5.79
N ARG A 140 -1.21 7.00 -4.79
CA ARG A 140 -1.65 5.62 -4.56
C ARG A 140 -2.49 5.50 -3.30
N ALA A 141 -3.68 4.92 -3.42
CA ALA A 141 -4.55 4.66 -2.27
C ALA A 141 -4.11 3.43 -1.46
N HIS A 142 -4.31 3.50 -0.15
CA HIS A 142 -4.20 2.38 0.78
C HIS A 142 -5.29 2.49 1.86
N GLY A 143 -6.22 1.54 1.84
CA GLY A 143 -7.37 1.49 2.74
C GLY A 143 -7.13 0.71 4.02
N GLN A 144 -7.95 1.01 5.02
CA GLN A 144 -8.12 0.18 6.21
C GLN A 144 -9.51 -0.45 6.15
N ASP A 145 -9.61 -1.73 6.52
CA ASP A 145 -10.90 -2.38 6.67
C ASP A 145 -11.60 -1.79 7.91
N LEU A 146 -12.82 -1.29 7.72
CA LEU A 146 -13.63 -0.64 8.77
C LEU A 146 -14.06 -1.63 9.88
N GLY A 147 -13.98 -2.94 9.66
CA GLY A 147 -14.18 -3.92 10.73
C GLY A 147 -12.94 -4.12 11.60
N SER A 148 -11.78 -3.62 11.17
CA SER A 148 -10.50 -3.78 11.85
C SER A 148 -10.10 -2.55 12.66
N ALA A 149 -9.33 -2.75 13.73
CA ALA A 149 -8.87 -1.68 14.61
C ALA A 149 -8.01 -0.60 13.91
N GLY A 150 -7.40 -0.92 12.76
CA GLY A 150 -6.60 0.02 11.96
C GLY A 150 -7.43 1.19 11.39
N SER A 151 -8.74 1.00 11.23
CA SER A 151 -9.67 2.05 10.83
C SER A 151 -10.04 3.02 11.95
N CYS A 152 -9.61 2.75 13.20
CA CYS A 152 -9.92 3.58 14.35
C CYS A 152 -8.66 4.20 14.95
N LEU A 153 -8.32 5.41 14.49
CA LEU A 153 -7.15 6.14 14.97
C LEU A 153 -7.50 7.03 16.16
N ARG A 154 -6.73 6.92 17.26
CA ARG A 154 -6.93 7.72 18.47
C ARG A 154 -6.82 9.24 18.26
N ARG A 155 -6.12 9.66 17.21
CA ARG A 155 -5.91 11.07 16.89
C ARG A 155 -6.26 11.32 15.44
N PHE A 156 -7.07 12.35 15.22
CA PHE A 156 -7.33 12.89 13.90
C PHE A 156 -6.18 13.79 13.46
N SER A 157 -5.87 13.74 12.16
CA SER A 157 -5.05 14.71 11.45
C SER A 157 -5.46 14.66 9.98
N THR A 158 -5.49 15.80 9.29
CA THR A 158 -5.67 15.81 7.83
C THR A 158 -4.49 15.16 7.10
N MET A 159 -3.35 15.01 7.79
CA MET A 159 -2.16 14.29 7.33
C MET A 159 -1.64 13.38 8.45
N PRO A 160 -2.14 12.13 8.56
CA PRO A 160 -1.76 11.22 9.64
C PRO A 160 -0.47 10.43 9.35
N PHE A 161 0.21 10.69 8.23
CA PHE A 161 1.41 9.99 7.83
C PHE A 161 2.48 10.93 7.27
N MET A 162 3.69 10.39 7.09
CA MET A 162 4.83 11.04 6.45
C MET A 162 5.49 10.05 5.48
N PHE A 163 6.30 10.54 4.56
CA PHE A 163 7.06 9.68 3.66
C PHE A 163 8.55 9.97 3.79
N CYS A 164 9.36 8.93 3.61
CA CYS A 164 10.83 9.01 3.63
C CYS A 164 11.37 8.46 2.32
N ASN A 165 12.51 8.98 1.86
CA ASN A 165 13.20 8.49 0.67
C ASN A 165 14.48 7.73 1.03
N ILE A 166 15.13 7.17 0.01
CA ILE A 166 16.37 6.40 0.14
C ILE A 166 17.57 7.22 0.65
N ASN A 167 17.47 8.54 0.63
CA ASN A 167 18.51 9.46 1.10
C ASN A 167 18.36 9.78 2.60
N ASN A 168 17.54 9.01 3.34
CA ASN A 168 17.21 9.24 4.75
C ASN A 168 16.58 10.62 5.02
N VAL A 169 15.87 11.18 4.03
CA VAL A 169 15.12 12.43 4.19
C VAL A 169 13.64 12.10 4.25
N CYS A 170 12.98 12.58 5.30
CA CYS A 170 11.55 12.44 5.48
C CYS A 170 10.83 13.78 5.37
N ASN A 171 9.63 13.76 4.80
CA ASN A 171 8.80 14.93 4.60
C ASN A 171 7.41 14.68 5.20
N PHE A 172 6.89 15.70 5.87
CA PHE A 172 5.57 15.67 6.50
C PHE A 172 4.74 16.83 5.96
N ALA A 173 3.57 16.53 5.39
CA ALA A 173 2.67 17.52 4.80
C ALA A 173 3.30 18.46 3.73
N SER A 174 4.43 18.08 3.14
CA SER A 174 5.15 18.87 2.14
C SER A 174 4.72 18.58 0.69
N ARG A 175 3.75 17.69 0.48
CA ARG A 175 3.24 17.27 -0.84
C ARG A 175 1.71 17.23 -0.85
N ASN A 176 1.14 17.15 -2.05
CA ASN A 176 -0.30 16.94 -2.30
C ASN A 176 -0.71 15.49 -2.05
N ASP A 177 -0.63 15.07 -0.79
CA ASP A 177 -1.14 13.78 -0.31
C ASP A 177 -2.47 13.99 0.44
N TYR A 178 -3.24 12.91 0.61
CA TYR A 178 -4.62 12.95 1.11
C TYR A 178 -4.87 11.92 2.21
N SER A 179 -5.84 12.23 3.07
CA SER A 179 -6.46 11.28 4.00
C SER A 179 -7.97 11.36 3.90
N TYR A 180 -8.64 10.25 4.16
CA TYR A 180 -10.09 10.13 4.01
C TYR A 180 -10.69 9.48 5.24
N TRP A 181 -11.77 10.08 5.72
CA TRP A 181 -12.38 9.74 7.00
C TRP A 181 -13.87 9.53 6.81
N LEU A 182 -14.46 8.53 7.48
CA LEU A 182 -15.92 8.45 7.52
C LEU A 182 -16.47 9.73 8.13
N SER A 183 -17.59 10.20 7.61
CA SER A 183 -18.13 11.51 7.97
C SER A 183 -19.43 11.44 8.75
N THR A 184 -19.83 12.59 9.31
CA THR A 184 -21.08 12.79 10.05
C THR A 184 -22.20 13.33 9.15
N PRO A 185 -23.45 13.46 9.64
CA PRO A 185 -24.52 14.12 8.89
C PRO A 185 -24.35 15.65 8.78
N GLU A 186 -23.26 16.21 9.30
CA GLU A 186 -23.02 17.66 9.28
C GLU A 186 -23.08 18.18 7.83
N PRO A 187 -23.95 19.17 7.53
CA PRO A 187 -24.11 19.69 6.19
C PRO A 187 -22.86 20.45 5.74
N MET A 188 -22.54 20.37 4.45
CA MET A 188 -21.47 21.19 3.88
C MET A 188 -21.82 22.69 4.05
N PRO A 189 -20.84 23.56 4.37
CA PRO A 189 -21.06 24.99 4.39
C PRO A 189 -21.69 25.50 3.09
N MET A 190 -22.61 26.46 3.17
CA MET A 190 -23.26 27.04 1.98
C MET A 190 -22.27 27.64 0.96
N SER A 191 -21.08 28.05 1.41
CA SER A 191 -20.01 28.55 0.54
C SER A 191 -19.34 27.47 -0.30
N MET A 192 -19.54 26.19 0.02
CA MET A 192 -18.82 25.04 -0.54
C MET A 192 -17.29 25.13 -0.40
N ALA A 193 -16.80 26.04 0.45
CA ALA A 193 -15.38 26.27 0.65
C ALA A 193 -14.77 25.16 1.52
N PRO A 194 -13.49 24.80 1.30
CA PRO A 194 -12.82 23.82 2.15
C PRO A 194 -12.80 24.24 3.62
N ILE A 195 -13.10 23.28 4.50
CA ILE A 195 -13.17 23.45 5.94
C ILE A 195 -11.76 23.30 6.53
N THR A 196 -11.41 24.10 7.53
CA THR A 196 -10.07 24.12 8.15
C THR A 196 -10.12 24.14 9.67
N GLY A 197 -9.02 23.70 10.30
CA GLY A 197 -8.84 23.76 11.76
C GLY A 197 -9.92 23.04 12.55
N GLU A 198 -10.32 23.61 13.69
CA GLU A 198 -11.37 23.05 14.56
C GLU A 198 -12.74 22.93 13.88
N GLY A 199 -12.99 23.70 12.81
CA GLY A 199 -14.22 23.58 12.03
C GLY A 199 -14.39 22.22 11.35
N ILE A 200 -13.32 21.43 11.23
CA ILE A 200 -13.36 20.08 10.66
C ILE A 200 -14.01 19.08 11.63
N LYS A 201 -13.86 19.27 12.95
CA LYS A 201 -14.23 18.30 13.98
C LYS A 201 -15.69 17.79 13.87
N PRO A 202 -16.70 18.63 13.62
CA PRO A 202 -18.09 18.18 13.48
C PRO A 202 -18.31 17.19 12.33
N PHE A 203 -17.44 17.18 11.31
CA PHE A 203 -17.56 16.35 10.12
C PHE A 203 -16.95 14.95 10.26
N ILE A 204 -16.12 14.69 11.29
CA ILE A 204 -15.37 13.44 11.41
C ILE A 204 -16.11 12.44 12.30
N SER A 205 -16.42 11.27 11.76
CA SER A 205 -17.03 10.15 12.47
C SER A 205 -16.11 9.62 13.58
N ARG A 206 -16.71 9.21 14.71
CA ARG A 206 -16.02 8.51 15.78
C ARG A 206 -16.13 6.99 15.64
N CYS A 207 -15.25 6.29 16.32
CA CYS A 207 -15.21 4.84 16.35
C CYS A 207 -14.85 4.31 17.74
N ALA A 208 -15.23 3.05 17.99
CA ALA A 208 -14.84 2.29 19.16
C ALA A 208 -14.27 0.94 18.72
N VAL A 209 -13.15 0.56 19.33
CA VAL A 209 -12.57 -0.79 19.20
C VAL A 209 -12.93 -1.58 20.43
N CYS A 210 -13.57 -2.72 20.20
CA CYS A 210 -14.12 -3.58 21.24
C CYS A 210 -13.49 -4.96 21.18
N GLU A 211 -13.26 -5.56 22.35
CA GLU A 211 -12.89 -6.96 22.51
C GLU A 211 -14.15 -7.81 22.54
N ALA A 212 -14.22 -8.81 21.66
CA ALA A 212 -15.29 -9.76 21.52
C ALA A 212 -14.81 -11.18 21.93
N PRO A 213 -15.66 -11.97 22.59
CA PRO A 213 -15.32 -13.34 23.02
C PRO A 213 -15.22 -14.34 21.87
N ALA A 214 -15.73 -13.98 20.69
CA ALA A 214 -15.84 -14.87 19.54
C ALA A 214 -15.68 -14.14 18.21
N MET A 215 -15.54 -14.91 17.13
CA MET A 215 -15.46 -14.38 15.78
C MET A 215 -16.74 -13.62 15.40
N VAL A 216 -16.57 -12.56 14.62
CA VAL A 216 -17.65 -11.69 14.14
C VAL A 216 -17.58 -11.59 12.62
N ILE A 217 -18.73 -11.68 11.95
CA ILE A 217 -18.85 -11.63 10.49
C ILE A 217 -20.01 -10.72 10.06
N ALA A 218 -19.95 -10.22 8.82
CA ALA A 218 -21.10 -9.62 8.15
C ALA A 218 -21.79 -10.63 7.21
N VAL A 219 -23.11 -10.55 7.13
CA VAL A 219 -23.96 -11.29 6.18
C VAL A 219 -24.80 -10.29 5.39
N HIS A 220 -24.88 -10.47 4.07
CA HIS A 220 -25.57 -9.56 3.14
C HIS A 220 -26.76 -10.24 2.50
N SER A 221 -27.89 -9.54 2.36
CA SER A 221 -29.11 -10.13 1.82
C SER A 221 -29.25 -10.03 0.30
N GLN A 222 -28.57 -9.05 -0.32
CA GLN A 222 -28.85 -8.61 -1.70
C GLN A 222 -30.34 -8.31 -1.93
N THR A 223 -31.05 -7.90 -0.88
CA THR A 223 -32.46 -7.46 -0.92
C THR A 223 -32.67 -6.30 0.06
N ILE A 224 -33.87 -5.72 0.08
CA ILE A 224 -34.25 -4.71 1.08
C ILE A 224 -34.54 -5.32 2.47
N GLN A 225 -34.62 -6.65 2.56
CA GLN A 225 -34.88 -7.36 3.81
C GLN A 225 -33.58 -7.57 4.58
N ILE A 226 -33.67 -7.51 5.91
CA ILE A 226 -32.52 -7.76 6.79
C ILE A 226 -32.21 -9.26 6.73
N PRO A 227 -30.97 -9.68 6.40
CA PRO A 227 -30.59 -11.08 6.42
C PRO A 227 -30.56 -11.62 7.86
N THR A 228 -30.76 -12.92 8.01
CA THR A 228 -30.67 -13.58 9.31
C THR A 228 -29.24 -14.02 9.62
N CYS A 229 -28.87 -13.98 10.90
CA CYS A 229 -27.61 -14.56 11.34
C CYS A 229 -27.62 -16.10 11.18
N PRO A 230 -26.46 -16.73 10.94
CA PRO A 230 -26.37 -18.18 10.87
C PRO A 230 -26.76 -18.86 12.20
N SER A 231 -27.10 -20.14 12.15
CA SER A 231 -27.41 -20.93 13.34
C SER A 231 -26.28 -20.89 14.36
N ASN A 232 -26.61 -20.63 15.64
CA ASN A 232 -25.66 -20.42 16.76
C ASN A 232 -24.85 -19.10 16.71
N TRP A 233 -25.36 -18.09 16.01
CA TRP A 233 -24.82 -16.73 16.04
C TRP A 233 -25.87 -15.75 16.57
N GLU A 234 -25.41 -14.65 17.14
CA GLU A 234 -26.24 -13.56 17.62
C GLU A 234 -25.96 -12.27 16.84
N ALA A 235 -27.00 -11.47 16.63
CA ALA A 235 -26.88 -10.22 15.90
C ALA A 235 -26.30 -9.13 16.82
N LEU A 236 -25.29 -8.41 16.33
CA LEU A 236 -24.72 -7.24 17.00
C LEU A 236 -25.38 -5.94 16.51
N TRP A 237 -25.43 -5.75 15.18
CA TRP A 237 -26.13 -4.62 14.55
C TRP A 237 -26.56 -4.95 13.12
N ILE A 238 -27.41 -4.09 12.56
CA ILE A 238 -27.90 -4.16 11.18
C ILE A 238 -27.43 -2.93 10.42
N GLY A 239 -27.38 -3.02 9.09
CA GLY A 239 -26.91 -1.90 8.28
C GLY A 239 -27.21 -2.03 6.80
N TYR A 240 -26.36 -1.37 6.01
CA TYR A 240 -26.36 -1.34 4.56
C TYR A 240 -25.03 -1.86 4.03
N SER A 241 -25.09 -2.63 2.95
CA SER A 241 -23.95 -3.33 2.37
C SER A 241 -23.00 -2.38 1.63
N PHE A 242 -21.98 -1.87 2.32
CA PHE A 242 -20.93 -1.01 1.78
C PHE A 242 -19.78 -1.84 1.20
N MET A 243 -19.41 -1.61 -0.05
CA MET A 243 -18.44 -2.45 -0.76
C MET A 243 -17.12 -1.73 -1.03
N MET A 244 -17.16 -0.54 -1.60
CA MET A 244 -15.95 0.22 -1.96
C MET A 244 -16.26 1.71 -2.16
N HIS A 245 -15.20 2.49 -2.39
CA HIS A 245 -15.29 3.94 -2.60
C HIS A 245 -14.13 4.43 -3.48
N THR A 246 -14.31 5.58 -4.12
CA THR A 246 -13.26 6.28 -4.89
C THR A 246 -13.38 7.80 -4.72
N SER A 247 -12.27 8.52 -4.89
CA SER A 247 -12.27 10.00 -4.89
C SER A 247 -11.21 10.57 -5.85
N ALA A 248 -10.26 11.38 -5.36
CA ALA A 248 -9.22 12.01 -6.19
C ALA A 248 -8.44 10.98 -7.03
N GLY A 249 -8.35 11.24 -8.34
CA GLY A 249 -7.68 10.34 -9.28
C GLY A 249 -8.40 9.02 -9.56
N ALA A 250 -9.68 8.88 -9.15
CA ALA A 250 -10.41 7.62 -9.15
C ALA A 250 -9.75 6.50 -8.31
N GLU A 251 -8.82 6.88 -7.44
CA GLU A 251 -8.20 6.01 -6.45
C GLU A 251 -9.14 5.81 -5.26
N GLY A 252 -8.98 4.68 -4.59
CA GLY A 252 -9.81 4.33 -3.44
C GLY A 252 -9.50 2.94 -2.89
N SER A 253 -10.41 2.42 -2.09
CA SER A 253 -10.26 1.09 -1.48
C SER A 253 -11.62 0.42 -1.27
N GLY A 254 -11.60 -0.80 -0.74
CA GLY A 254 -12.79 -1.63 -0.55
C GLY A 254 -12.87 -2.22 0.84
N GLN A 255 -13.99 -2.87 1.12
CA GLN A 255 -14.24 -3.63 2.34
C GLN A 255 -14.31 -5.12 2.01
N ALA A 256 -13.81 -5.98 2.89
CA ALA A 256 -14.10 -7.40 2.77
C ALA A 256 -15.58 -7.63 3.11
N LEU A 257 -16.35 -8.27 2.22
CA LEU A 257 -17.78 -8.49 2.45
C LEU A 257 -18.10 -9.40 3.65
N ALA A 258 -17.13 -10.15 4.16
CA ALA A 258 -17.29 -10.91 5.40
C ALA A 258 -16.95 -10.09 6.66
N SER A 259 -16.30 -8.93 6.51
CA SER A 259 -15.89 -8.07 7.61
C SER A 259 -17.07 -7.22 8.10
N PRO A 260 -17.18 -6.93 9.42
CA PRO A 260 -18.13 -5.93 9.93
C PRO A 260 -18.07 -4.58 9.20
N GLY A 261 -16.91 -4.22 8.65
CA GLY A 261 -16.68 -2.98 7.91
C GLY A 261 -17.50 -2.82 6.62
N SER A 262 -17.99 -3.92 6.05
CA SER A 262 -18.90 -3.89 4.90
C SER A 262 -20.35 -3.57 5.29
N CYS A 263 -20.66 -3.41 6.59
CA CYS A 263 -22.02 -3.22 7.09
C CYS A 263 -22.18 -1.92 7.90
N LEU A 264 -22.26 -0.80 7.19
CA LEU A 264 -22.48 0.53 7.78
C LEU A 264 -23.92 0.68 8.30
N GLU A 265 -24.09 1.12 9.54
CA GLU A 265 -25.40 1.27 10.19
C GLU A 265 -26.27 2.34 9.50
N GLU A 266 -25.64 3.43 9.04
CA GLU A 266 -26.33 4.51 8.33
C GLU A 266 -25.94 4.58 6.85
N PHE A 267 -26.94 4.51 5.97
CA PHE A 267 -26.75 4.78 4.55
C PHE A 267 -26.55 6.29 4.31
N ARG A 268 -25.43 6.64 3.64
CA ARG A 268 -25.23 7.98 3.06
C ARG A 268 -24.65 7.86 1.65
N SER A 269 -25.09 8.71 0.74
CA SER A 269 -24.51 8.80 -0.62
C SER A 269 -23.07 9.33 -0.61
N ALA A 270 -22.71 10.11 0.41
CA ALA A 270 -21.35 10.59 0.65
C ALA A 270 -20.96 10.24 2.10
N PRO A 271 -20.52 8.99 2.37
CA PRO A 271 -20.25 8.53 3.73
C PRO A 271 -18.86 8.93 4.26
N PHE A 272 -18.05 9.64 3.47
CA PHE A 272 -16.69 10.03 3.84
C PHE A 272 -16.34 11.42 3.29
N ILE A 273 -15.36 12.06 3.94
CA ILE A 273 -14.83 13.38 3.58
C ILE A 273 -13.36 13.26 3.18
N GLU A 274 -12.93 14.08 2.21
CA GLU A 274 -11.55 14.13 1.72
C GLU A 274 -10.78 15.24 2.43
N CYS A 275 -9.60 14.92 2.96
CA CYS A 275 -8.72 15.82 3.69
C CYS A 275 -7.32 15.87 3.05
N HIS A 276 -6.67 17.03 3.16
CA HIS A 276 -5.40 17.32 2.50
C HIS A 276 -4.27 17.65 3.48
N GLY A 277 -3.02 17.46 3.03
CA GLY A 277 -1.80 17.88 3.76
C GLY A 277 -1.80 19.33 4.25
N ARG A 278 -2.43 20.25 3.50
CA ARG A 278 -2.54 21.68 3.83
C ARG A 278 -3.55 22.02 4.93
N GLY A 279 -4.16 21.02 5.59
CA GLY A 279 -5.11 21.25 6.69
C GLY A 279 -6.54 21.56 6.26
N THR A 280 -6.94 21.17 5.05
CA THR A 280 -8.28 21.40 4.49
C THR A 280 -9.04 20.10 4.27
N CYS A 281 -10.34 20.07 4.56
CA CYS A 281 -11.24 18.98 4.19
C CYS A 281 -12.46 19.48 3.40
N ASN A 282 -12.96 18.68 2.46
CA ASN A 282 -14.20 18.98 1.74
C ASN A 282 -14.82 17.70 1.14
N TYR A 283 -16.05 17.81 0.62
CA TYR A 283 -16.61 16.80 -0.28
C TYR A 283 -16.51 17.27 -1.72
N TYR A 284 -16.25 16.34 -2.63
CA TYR A 284 -16.08 16.62 -4.05
C TYR A 284 -17.06 15.81 -4.89
N GLY A 285 -17.46 16.35 -6.05
CA GLY A 285 -18.46 15.71 -6.92
C GLY A 285 -17.99 14.41 -7.58
N ASN A 286 -16.69 14.11 -7.54
CA ASN A 286 -16.08 12.87 -8.01
C ASN A 286 -15.88 11.84 -6.89
N SER A 287 -16.30 12.13 -5.65
CA SER A 287 -16.30 11.16 -4.55
C SER A 287 -17.49 10.22 -4.69
N TYR A 288 -17.23 8.93 -4.89
CA TYR A 288 -18.26 7.91 -5.08
C TYR A 288 -18.21 6.85 -4.00
N SER A 289 -19.39 6.43 -3.54
CA SER A 289 -19.60 5.27 -2.67
C SER A 289 -20.32 4.17 -3.42
N PHE A 290 -19.86 2.92 -3.29
CA PHE A 290 -20.42 1.76 -3.95
C PHE A 290 -21.00 0.80 -2.93
N TRP A 291 -22.24 0.39 -3.19
CA TRP A 291 -23.04 -0.43 -2.30
C TRP A 291 -23.50 -1.68 -3.04
N LEU A 292 -23.68 -2.81 -2.35
CA LEU A 292 -24.28 -3.99 -2.98
C LEU A 292 -25.73 -3.67 -3.36
N ALA A 293 -26.07 -3.96 -4.61
CA ALA A 293 -27.42 -3.76 -5.13
C ALA A 293 -28.37 -4.88 -4.70
N THR A 294 -29.66 -4.59 -4.69
CA THR A 294 -30.69 -5.62 -4.58
C THR A 294 -30.80 -6.42 -5.88
N VAL A 295 -30.94 -7.74 -5.79
CA VAL A 295 -31.08 -8.63 -6.96
C VAL A 295 -32.21 -9.63 -6.69
N GLU A 296 -33.20 -9.68 -7.57
CA GLU A 296 -34.24 -10.70 -7.52
C GLU A 296 -33.72 -12.04 -8.04
N GLN A 297 -34.14 -13.13 -7.41
CA GLN A 297 -33.64 -14.47 -7.74
C GLN A 297 -33.97 -14.88 -9.18
N SER A 298 -35.11 -14.44 -9.72
CA SER A 298 -35.51 -14.65 -11.13
C SER A 298 -34.65 -13.88 -12.13
N GLU A 299 -33.92 -12.85 -11.70
CA GLU A 299 -33.18 -11.92 -12.56
C GLU A 299 -31.65 -12.11 -12.50
N MET A 300 -31.12 -13.01 -11.66
CA MET A 300 -29.66 -13.17 -11.43
C MET A 300 -28.83 -13.38 -12.71
N PHE A 301 -29.41 -14.01 -13.73
CA PHE A 301 -28.76 -14.32 -15.00
C PHE A 301 -29.35 -13.55 -16.19
N ARG A 302 -30.18 -12.53 -15.92
CA ARG A 302 -30.75 -11.64 -16.93
C ARG A 302 -29.93 -10.36 -17.03
N LYS A 303 -30.09 -9.64 -18.14
CA LYS A 303 -29.48 -8.32 -18.30
C LYS A 303 -30.05 -7.38 -17.23
N PRO A 304 -29.20 -6.74 -16.38
CA PRO A 304 -29.69 -5.79 -15.40
C PRO A 304 -30.43 -4.62 -16.05
N GLN A 305 -31.56 -4.22 -15.46
CA GLN A 305 -32.28 -3.02 -15.88
C GLN A 305 -31.55 -1.77 -15.36
N SER A 306 -31.22 -0.85 -16.26
CA SER A 306 -30.58 0.41 -15.90
C SER A 306 -31.58 1.35 -15.23
N GLU A 307 -31.24 1.83 -14.05
CA GLU A 307 -32.07 2.73 -13.26
C GLU A 307 -31.24 3.92 -12.76
N THR A 308 -31.88 5.08 -12.56
CA THR A 308 -31.28 6.24 -11.91
C THR A 308 -32.16 6.67 -10.75
N LEU A 309 -31.63 6.54 -9.53
CA LEU A 309 -32.34 6.85 -8.29
C LEU A 309 -32.00 8.27 -7.83
N LYS A 310 -33.00 8.96 -7.27
CA LYS A 310 -32.86 10.29 -6.66
C LYS A 310 -33.18 10.22 -5.16
N ALA A 311 -32.92 11.32 -4.45
CA ALA A 311 -33.23 11.47 -3.04
C ALA A 311 -34.68 11.03 -2.73
N GLY A 312 -34.87 10.34 -1.61
CA GLY A 312 -36.12 9.68 -1.22
C GLY A 312 -36.17 8.18 -1.57
N ASN A 313 -35.67 7.80 -2.75
CA ASN A 313 -35.75 6.42 -3.25
C ASN A 313 -34.41 5.68 -3.26
N LEU A 314 -33.31 6.30 -2.83
CA LEU A 314 -31.97 5.71 -2.92
C LEU A 314 -31.87 4.32 -2.26
N ARG A 315 -32.53 4.13 -1.11
CA ARG A 315 -32.45 2.90 -0.30
C ARG A 315 -33.17 1.70 -0.92
N THR A 316 -34.04 1.89 -1.92
CA THR A 316 -34.85 0.80 -2.49
C THR A 316 -34.02 -0.24 -3.25
N ARG A 317 -32.83 0.14 -3.73
CA ARG A 317 -31.91 -0.76 -4.43
C ARG A 317 -30.62 -1.03 -3.65
N VAL A 318 -30.55 -0.66 -2.36
CA VAL A 318 -29.38 -0.92 -1.51
C VAL A 318 -29.63 -2.16 -0.66
N SER A 319 -28.74 -3.15 -0.81
CA SER A 319 -28.76 -4.37 0.00
C SER A 319 -28.63 -4.05 1.49
N ARG A 320 -29.32 -4.83 2.31
CA ARG A 320 -29.13 -4.83 3.76
C ARG A 320 -28.08 -5.85 4.20
N CYS A 321 -27.61 -5.67 5.42
CA CYS A 321 -26.69 -6.58 6.07
C CYS A 321 -26.97 -6.67 7.58
N VAL A 322 -26.43 -7.72 8.19
CA VAL A 322 -26.38 -7.92 9.64
C VAL A 322 -24.96 -8.31 10.00
N VAL A 323 -24.46 -7.78 11.13
CA VAL A 323 -23.20 -8.23 11.74
C VAL A 323 -23.54 -9.19 12.87
N CYS A 324 -22.89 -10.35 12.85
CA CYS A 324 -23.19 -11.46 13.74
C CYS A 324 -21.93 -11.90 14.49
N MET A 325 -22.08 -12.23 15.77
CA MET A 325 -21.05 -12.86 16.60
C MET A 325 -21.42 -14.31 16.89
N LYS A 326 -20.44 -15.21 16.87
CA LYS A 326 -20.67 -16.62 17.21
C LYS A 326 -20.94 -16.75 18.70
N ARG A 327 -21.99 -17.48 19.09
CA ARG A 327 -22.26 -17.76 20.52
C ARG A 327 -21.19 -18.70 21.08
N THR A 328 -20.72 -18.42 22.30
CA THR A 328 -19.74 -19.21 23.06
C THR A 328 -20.36 -19.85 24.28
#